data_AF-A0A0F4QKF4-F1
#
_entry.id   AF-A0A0F4QKF4-F1
#
_cell.length_a   1.000
_cell.length_b   1.000
_cell.length_c   1.000
_cell.angle_alpha   90.00
_cell.angle_beta   90.00
_cell.angle_gamma   90.00
#
_symmetry.space_group_name_H-M   'P 1'
#
loop_
_entity.id
_entity.type
_entity.pdbx_description
1 polymer ?
#
loop_
_entity_poly.entity_id
_entity_poly.type
_entity_poly.pdbx_seq_one_letter_code
_entity_poly.pdbx_strand_id
1 'polypeptide(L)'
;MSETSSALTKLMMAHQPIIDAEGNTAHTELIFQRKPGTPGYEGSKDAINQKLAHICIGVSELKDEFNTPLSIRLTSAILMSDIHFPIAAHLIYIELPGNTAITRSSIEALRK
;
A
#
# COMPACT_ATOMS: atom_id res chain seq x y z
N MET A 1 -9.16 -21.96 5.44
CA MET A 1 -8.58 -20.62 5.22
C MET A 1 -7.11 -20.82 4.89
N SER A 2 -6.58 -20.18 3.85
CA SER A 2 -5.15 -20.25 3.54
C SER A 2 -4.32 -19.54 4.62
N GLU A 3 -3.03 -19.87 4.72
CA GLU A 3 -2.11 -19.18 5.65
C GLU A 3 -2.03 -17.67 5.36
N THR A 4 -2.04 -17.29 4.07
CA THR A 4 -2.25 -15.91 3.56
C THR A 4 -3.40 -15.21 4.27
N SER A 5 -4.56 -15.86 4.30
CA SER A 5 -5.81 -15.27 4.79
C SER A 5 -5.74 -15.06 6.30
N SER A 6 -5.06 -15.96 7.02
CA SER A 6 -4.79 -15.83 8.46
C SER A 6 -3.82 -14.67 8.77
N ALA A 7 -2.72 -14.54 8.02
CA ALA A 7 -1.76 -13.46 8.17
C ALA A 7 -2.38 -12.09 7.86
N LEU A 8 -3.09 -11.97 6.74
CA LEU A 8 -3.81 -10.76 6.35
C LEU A 8 -4.86 -10.35 7.39
N THR A 9 -5.58 -11.32 7.96
CA THR A 9 -6.56 -11.04 9.03
C THR A 9 -5.89 -10.48 10.28
N LYS A 10 -4.73 -11.01 10.69
CA LYS A 10 -3.95 -10.48 11.83
C LYS A 10 -3.47 -9.05 11.59
N LEU A 11 -3.15 -8.73 10.34
CA LEU A 11 -2.73 -7.40 9.90
C LEU A 11 -3.91 -6.47 9.58
N MET A 12 -5.15 -6.95 9.76
CA MET A 12 -6.39 -6.22 9.43
C MET A 12 -6.40 -5.73 7.97
N MET A 13 -5.94 -6.58 7.06
CA MET A 13 -5.90 -6.32 5.64
C MET A 13 -6.93 -7.17 4.91
N ALA A 14 -7.75 -6.51 4.09
CA ALA A 14 -8.44 -7.14 2.98
C ALA A 14 -7.59 -7.02 1.71
N HIS A 15 -7.87 -7.86 0.73
CA HIS A 15 -7.23 -7.82 -0.58
C HIS A 15 -8.26 -8.00 -1.68
N GLN A 16 -8.08 -7.34 -2.81
CA GLN A 16 -8.94 -7.52 -3.98
C GLN A 16 -8.11 -7.59 -5.27
N PRO A 17 -8.34 -8.58 -6.14
CA PRO A 17 -7.68 -8.63 -7.44
C PRO A 17 -8.27 -7.56 -8.37
N ILE A 18 -7.40 -6.85 -9.07
CA ILE A 18 -7.76 -5.91 -10.13
C ILE A 18 -7.55 -6.61 -11.47
N ILE A 19 -8.63 -6.70 -12.24
CA ILE A 19 -8.69 -7.48 -13.48
C ILE A 19 -8.49 -6.56 -14.68
N ASP A 20 -7.62 -6.93 -15.61
CA ASP A 20 -7.41 -6.20 -16.87
C ASP A 20 -8.53 -6.49 -17.89
N ALA A 21 -8.43 -5.85 -19.07
CA ALA A 21 -9.41 -6.03 -20.15
C ALA A 21 -9.41 -7.45 -20.73
N GLU A 22 -8.36 -8.24 -20.49
CA GLU A 22 -8.19 -9.61 -20.99
C GLU A 22 -8.67 -10.66 -19.97
N GLY A 23 -9.03 -10.23 -18.75
CA GLY A 23 -9.48 -11.10 -17.67
C GLY A 23 -8.37 -11.61 -16.76
N ASN A 24 -7.13 -11.13 -16.93
CA ASN A 24 -6.01 -11.50 -16.06
C ASN A 24 -5.96 -10.58 -14.83
N THR A 25 -5.42 -11.09 -13.73
CA THR A 25 -5.10 -10.23 -12.57
C THR A 25 -3.92 -9.34 -12.93
N ALA A 26 -4.17 -8.04 -13.08
CA ALA A 26 -3.13 -7.04 -13.34
C ALA A 26 -2.29 -6.77 -12.08
N HIS A 27 -2.97 -6.67 -10.94
CA HIS A 27 -2.37 -6.48 -9.61
C HIS A 27 -3.41 -6.79 -8.53
N THR A 28 -2.99 -6.87 -7.27
CA THR A 28 -3.89 -7.03 -6.13
C THR A 28 -3.84 -5.79 -5.23
N GLU A 29 -4.97 -5.13 -5.01
CA GLU A 29 -5.07 -4.00 -4.09
C GLU A 29 -5.19 -4.50 -2.65
N LEU A 30 -4.35 -3.96 -1.77
CA LEU A 30 -4.40 -4.20 -0.32
C LEU A 30 -5.14 -3.07 0.39
N ILE A 31 -6.17 -3.44 1.15
CA ILE A 31 -7.08 -2.53 1.83
C ILE A 31 -6.95 -2.70 3.33
N PHE A 32 -6.49 -1.65 4.01
CA PHE A 32 -6.37 -1.65 5.46
C PHE A 32 -7.69 -1.36 6.13
N GLN A 33 -8.15 -2.29 6.95
CA GLN A 33 -9.27 -2.09 7.84
C GLN A 33 -8.77 -1.37 9.11
N ARG A 34 -9.39 -0.25 9.45
CA ARG A 34 -9.15 0.41 10.74
C ARG A 34 -9.87 -0.37 11.84
N LYS A 35 -9.26 -0.45 13.03
CA LYS A 35 -10.00 -0.87 14.22
C LYS A 35 -11.14 0.12 14.49
N PRO A 36 -12.37 -0.34 14.72
CA PRO A 36 -13.46 0.53 15.16
C PRO A 36 -13.03 1.37 16.37
N GLY A 37 -13.31 2.67 16.35
CA GLY A 37 -12.95 3.58 17.45
C GLY A 37 -11.53 4.18 17.39
N THR A 38 -10.72 3.82 16.39
CA THR A 38 -9.43 4.52 16.17
C THR A 38 -9.67 5.81 15.40
N PRO A 39 -9.19 6.98 15.86
CA PRO A 39 -9.31 8.22 15.11
C PRO A 39 -8.75 8.04 13.69
N GLY A 40 -9.42 8.63 12.70
CA GLY A 40 -8.90 8.68 11.34
C GLY A 40 -7.70 9.60 11.29
N TYR A 41 -6.52 9.09 11.60
CA TYR A 41 -5.26 9.84 11.49
C TYR A 41 -4.86 9.93 10.02
N GLU A 42 -5.68 10.60 9.21
CA GLU A 42 -5.31 10.97 7.86
C GLU A 42 -4.36 12.17 7.93
N GLY A 43 -3.05 11.89 7.87
CA GLY A 43 -2.04 12.92 7.64
C GLY A 43 -1.00 13.13 8.73
N SER A 44 -1.05 12.43 9.88
CA SER A 44 0.09 12.44 10.80
C SER A 44 1.21 11.52 10.29
N LYS A 45 2.46 11.95 10.43
CA LYS A 45 3.65 11.18 10.03
C LYS A 45 3.66 9.79 10.68
N ASP A 46 3.24 9.70 11.94
CA ASP A 46 3.22 8.44 12.70
C ASP A 46 2.17 7.46 12.17
N ALA A 47 1.00 7.93 11.75
CA ALA A 47 -0.03 7.07 11.16
C ALA A 47 0.36 6.57 9.77
N ILE A 48 1.03 7.42 8.99
CA ILE A 48 1.62 7.04 7.70
C ILE A 48 2.69 5.96 7.93
N ASN A 49 3.60 6.16 8.89
CA ASN A 49 4.64 5.19 9.24
C ASN A 49 4.07 3.85 9.72
N GLN A 50 3.05 3.86 10.59
CA GLN A 50 2.40 2.62 11.05
C GLN A 50 1.72 1.86 9.91
N LYS A 51 0.99 2.58 9.06
CA LYS A 51 0.34 1.99 7.88
C LYS A 51 1.39 1.39 6.95
N LEU A 52 2.48 2.09 6.70
CA LEU A 52 3.59 1.62 5.88
C LEU A 52 4.31 0.43 6.50
N ALA A 53 4.52 0.39 7.81
CA ALA A 53 5.11 -0.76 8.47
C ALA A 53 4.23 -2.01 8.30
N HIS A 54 2.92 -1.90 8.52
CA HIS A 54 2.00 -3.02 8.31
C HIS A 54 1.93 -3.45 6.84
N ILE A 55 1.98 -2.49 5.90
CA ILE A 55 2.12 -2.76 4.46
C ILE A 55 3.39 -3.54 4.20
N CYS A 56 4.54 -3.06 4.65
CA CYS A 56 5.82 -3.67 4.36
C CYS A 56 5.92 -5.07 4.96
N ILE A 57 5.39 -5.28 6.17
CA ILE A 57 5.29 -6.61 6.79
C ILE A 57 4.37 -7.50 5.96
N GLY A 58 3.16 -7.03 5.64
CA GLY A 58 2.21 -7.78 4.83
C GLY A 58 2.74 -8.17 3.45
N VAL A 59 3.31 -7.21 2.73
CA VAL A 59 3.92 -7.47 1.42
C VAL A 59 5.11 -8.41 1.56
N SER A 60 5.99 -8.24 2.55
CA SER A 60 7.16 -9.10 2.73
C SER A 60 6.79 -10.54 3.10
N GLU A 61 5.76 -10.73 3.92
CA GLU A 61 5.28 -12.06 4.32
C GLU A 61 4.53 -12.76 3.20
N LEU A 62 3.88 -12.00 2.31
CA LEU A 62 2.97 -12.53 1.29
C LEU A 62 3.53 -12.44 -0.14
N LYS A 63 4.75 -11.91 -0.32
CA LYS A 63 5.37 -11.71 -1.65
C LYS A 63 5.41 -12.98 -2.49
N ASP A 64 5.58 -14.14 -1.85
CA ASP A 64 5.70 -15.43 -2.54
C ASP A 64 4.31 -16.02 -2.86
N GLU A 65 3.25 -15.44 -2.30
CA GLU A 65 1.85 -15.83 -2.52
C GLU A 65 1.18 -15.00 -3.62
N PHE A 66 1.72 -13.81 -3.93
CA PHE A 66 1.23 -12.92 -4.97
C PHE A 66 2.15 -12.92 -6.20
N ASN A 67 1.67 -13.52 -7.29
CA ASN A 67 2.39 -13.54 -8.58
C ASN A 67 2.29 -12.23 -9.38
N THR A 68 1.61 -11.23 -8.83
CA THR A 68 1.30 -9.95 -9.48
C THR A 68 1.62 -8.81 -8.52
N PRO A 69 1.94 -7.60 -9.01
CA PRO A 69 2.22 -6.47 -8.15
C PRO A 69 1.11 -6.21 -7.13
N LEU A 70 1.48 -5.63 -6.00
CA LEU A 70 0.55 -5.23 -4.94
C LEU A 70 0.32 -3.73 -5.01
N SER A 71 -0.94 -3.29 -5.06
CA SER A 71 -1.26 -1.86 -4.96
C SER A 71 -1.68 -1.48 -3.55
N ILE A 72 -1.23 -0.30 -3.12
CA ILE A 72 -1.49 0.25 -1.80
C ILE A 72 -1.91 1.71 -1.91
N ARG A 73 -3.00 2.09 -1.22
CA ARG A 73 -3.42 3.49 -1.17
C ARG A 73 -2.66 4.25 -0.08
N LEU A 74 -1.92 5.28 -0.47
CA LEU A 74 -1.18 6.17 0.42
C LEU A 74 -1.53 7.63 0.15
N THR A 75 -1.38 8.50 1.15
CA THR A 75 -1.56 9.94 0.95
C THR A 75 -0.32 10.54 0.27
N SER A 76 -0.48 11.70 -0.34
CA SER A 76 0.61 12.44 -1.01
C SER A 76 1.80 12.78 -0.12
N ALA A 77 1.62 12.74 1.21
CA ALA A 77 2.68 12.91 2.19
C ALA A 77 3.82 11.88 2.01
N ILE A 78 3.55 10.71 1.42
CA ILE A 78 4.61 9.72 1.12
C ILE A 78 5.67 10.26 0.17
N LEU A 79 5.25 11.06 -0.83
CA LEU A 79 6.15 11.62 -1.86
C LEU A 79 7.19 12.57 -1.27
N MET A 80 6.90 13.13 -0.09
CA MET A 80 7.74 14.08 0.62
C MET A 80 8.45 13.44 1.82
N SER A 81 8.33 12.12 1.98
CA SER A 81 8.89 11.39 3.13
C SER A 81 10.23 10.74 2.80
N ASP A 82 11.10 10.59 3.80
CA ASP A 82 12.37 9.85 3.69
C ASP A 82 12.18 8.33 3.89
N ILE A 83 10.99 7.81 3.60
CA ILE A 83 10.65 6.42 3.88
C ILE A 83 11.13 5.53 2.74
N HIS A 84 11.92 4.52 3.08
CA HIS A 84 12.38 3.50 2.16
C HIS A 84 11.47 2.27 2.23
N PHE A 85 10.99 1.84 1.06
CA PHE A 85 10.26 0.57 0.94
C PHE A 85 11.26 -0.58 0.78
N PRO A 86 11.30 -1.57 1.70
CA PRO A 86 12.16 -2.74 1.58
C PRO A 86 11.58 -3.78 0.60
N ILE A 87 11.00 -3.33 -0.50
CA ILE A 87 10.28 -4.14 -1.49
C ILE A 87 10.80 -3.74 -2.87
N ALA A 88 10.99 -4.71 -3.76
CA ALA A 88 11.41 -4.43 -5.13
C ALA A 88 10.34 -3.59 -5.84
N ALA A 89 10.76 -2.51 -6.52
CA ALA A 89 9.83 -1.53 -7.11
C ALA A 89 8.82 -2.14 -8.10
N HIS A 90 9.16 -3.22 -8.80
CA HIS A 90 8.24 -3.90 -9.72
C HIS A 90 7.12 -4.69 -9.03
N LEU A 91 7.22 -4.90 -7.71
CA LEU A 91 6.24 -5.65 -6.92
C LEU A 91 5.20 -4.75 -6.26
N ILE A 92 5.31 -3.41 -6.39
CA ILE A 92 4.46 -2.48 -5.64
C ILE A 92 4.00 -1.29 -6.48
N TYR A 93 2.70 -0.99 -6.40
CA TYR A 93 2.09 0.22 -6.92
C TYR A 93 1.60 1.11 -5.78
N ILE A 94 2.05 2.36 -5.76
CA ILE A 94 1.54 3.35 -4.82
C ILE A 94 0.39 4.11 -5.47
N GLU A 95 -0.82 3.90 -4.97
CA GLU A 95 -2.00 4.63 -5.39
C GLU A 95 -2.18 5.89 -4.53
N LEU A 96 -2.29 7.03 -5.20
CA LEU A 96 -2.60 8.30 -4.57
C LEU A 96 -4.10 8.62 -4.73
N PRO A 97 -4.75 9.24 -3.73
CA PRO A 97 -6.12 9.74 -3.86
C PRO A 97 -6.27 10.62 -5.10
N GLY A 98 -7.39 10.52 -5.82
CA GLY A 98 -7.61 11.25 -7.08
C GLY A 98 -7.57 12.78 -6.95
N ASN A 99 -7.78 13.32 -5.75
CA ASN A 99 -7.65 14.75 -5.44
C ASN A 99 -6.24 15.14 -4.97
N THR A 100 -5.25 14.26 -5.10
CA THR A 100 -3.86 14.55 -4.75
C THR A 100 -3.29 15.63 -5.67
N ALA A 101 -2.98 16.80 -5.13
CA ALA A 101 -2.26 17.83 -5.84
C ALA A 101 -0.80 17.39 -6.06
N ILE A 102 -0.47 17.00 -7.29
CA ILE A 102 0.92 16.78 -7.71
C ILE A 102 1.54 18.15 -8.00
N THR A 103 2.48 18.56 -7.15
CA THR A 103 3.17 19.85 -7.30
C THR A 103 4.54 19.65 -7.95
N ARG A 104 5.19 20.77 -8.32
CA ARG A 104 6.57 20.74 -8.79
C ARG A 104 7.52 20.12 -7.75
N SER A 105 7.29 20.38 -6.46
CA SER A 105 8.08 19.78 -5.38
C SER A 105 7.88 18.26 -5.29
N SER A 106 6.68 17.74 -5.58
CA SER A 106 6.44 16.30 -5.67
C SER A 106 7.28 15.64 -6.78
N ILE A 107 7.37 16.29 -7.95
CA ILE A 107 8.17 15.78 -9.09
C ILE A 107 9.66 15.83 -8.78
N GLU A 108 10.12 16.93 -8.17
CA GLU A 108 11.54 17.09 -7.79
C GLU A 108 11.97 16.08 -6.72
N ALA A 109 11.07 15.72 -5.78
CA ALA A 109 11.34 14.69 -4.78
C ALA A 109 11.57 13.30 -5.40
N LEU A 110 10.87 12.96 -6.49
CA LEU A 110 10.98 11.66 -7.18
C LEU A 110 12.21 11.52 -8.09
N ARG A 111 12.95 12.61 -8.37
CA ARG A 111 14.14 12.60 -9.25
C ARG A 111 15.44 12.30 -8.51
N LYS A 112 15.41 12.25 -7.17
CA LYS A 112 16.56 11.90 -6.34
C LYS A 112 16.71 10.39 -6.24
#